data_AF-A0A350DI82-F1
#
_entry.id   AF-A0A350DI82-F1
#
_cell.length_a   1.000
_cell.length_b   1.000
_cell.length_c   1.000
_cell.angle_alpha   90.00
_cell.angle_beta   90.00
_cell.angle_gamma   90.00
#
_symmetry.space_group_name_H-M   'P 1'
#
loop_
_entity.id
_entity.type
_entity.pdbx_description
1 polymer ?
#
loop_
_entity_poly.entity_id
_entity_poly.type
_entity_poly.pdbx_seq_one_letter_code
_entity_poly.pdbx_strand_id
1 'polypeptide(L)' 'LIHAERILLEHGVSQVEIEASLVLYERLLRRGFDNLGEQWVERSGEMLQRYRLVKQLSAVET' A
#
# COMPACT_ATOMS: atom_id res chain seq x y z
N LEU A 1 -7.83 -6.78 1.69
CA LEU A 1 -7.01 -6.32 0.55
C LEU A 1 -7.28 -7.11 -0.71
N ILE A 2 -7.42 -8.44 -0.67
CA ILE A 2 -7.74 -9.26 -1.86
C ILE A 2 -8.92 -8.68 -2.68
N HIS A 3 -10.01 -8.25 -2.03
CA HIS A 3 -11.15 -7.66 -2.75
C HIS A 3 -10.81 -6.34 -3.47
N ALA A 4 -10.07 -5.43 -2.82
CA ALA A 4 -9.65 -4.17 -3.43
C ALA A 4 -8.62 -4.39 -4.56
N GLU A 5 -7.66 -5.30 -4.35
CA GLU A 5 -6.67 -5.70 -5.35
C GLU A 5 -7.36 -6.27 -6.61
N ARG A 6 -8.41 -7.08 -6.44
CA ARG A 6 -9.20 -7.63 -7.55
C ARG A 6 -9.92 -6.54 -8.34
N ILE A 7 -10.59 -5.60 -7.66
CA ILE A 7 -11.25 -4.48 -8.33
C ILE A 7 -10.23 -3.67 -9.14
N LEU A 8 -9.06 -3.40 -8.57
CA LEU A 8 -8.01 -2.63 -9.26
C LEU A 8 -7.49 -3.37 -10.51
N LEU A 9 -7.26 -4.68 -10.41
CA LEU A 9 -6.91 -5.53 -11.56
C LEU A 9 -8.00 -5.51 -12.65
N GLU A 10 -9.27 -5.62 -12.27
CA GLU A 10 -10.42 -5.57 -13.20
C GLU A 10 -10.49 -4.21 -13.94
N HIS A 11 -9.96 -3.13 -13.34
CA HIS A 11 -9.82 -1.82 -13.96
C HIS A 11 -8.50 -1.62 -14.72
N GLY A 12 -7.70 -2.68 -14.90
CA GLY A 12 -6.43 -2.64 -15.62
C GLY A 12 -5.27 -2.03 -14.84
N VAL A 13 -5.41 -1.85 -13.52
CA VAL A 13 -4.32 -1.37 -12.66
C VAL A 13 -3.36 -2.52 -12.37
N SER A 14 -2.09 -2.33 -12.73
CA SER A 14 -1.02 -3.32 -12.51
C SER A 14 -0.17 -3.05 -11.27
N GLN A 15 -0.31 -1.88 -10.65
CA GLN A 15 0.51 -1.46 -9.52
C GLN A 15 -0.30 -0.56 -8.58
N VAL A 16 -0.10 -0.74 -7.27
CA VAL A 16 -0.73 0.08 -6.25
C VAL A 16 0.33 0.68 -5.35
N GLU A 17 0.22 1.97 -5.09
CA GLU A 17 0.98 2.66 -4.06
C GLU A 17 0.07 3.06 -2.90
N ILE A 18 0.55 2.91 -1.66
CA ILE A 18 -0.17 3.25 -0.44
C ILE A 18 0.77 3.98 0.53
N GLU A 19 0.25 5.01 1.18
CA GLU A 19 0.88 5.62 2.36
C GLU A 19 0.34 4.97 3.63
N ALA A 20 1.17 4.19 4.31
CA ALA A 20 0.77 3.42 5.48
C ALA A 20 1.27 4.04 6.79
N SER A 21 0.47 3.93 7.85
CA SER A 21 0.97 4.17 9.22
C SER A 21 1.87 3.02 9.69
N LEU A 22 2.68 3.28 10.72
CA LEU A 22 3.54 2.26 11.33
C LEU A 22 2.77 1.00 11.75
N VAL A 23 1.55 1.16 12.25
CA VAL A 23 0.69 0.04 12.68
C VAL A 23 0.38 -0.93 11.53
N LEU A 24 0.27 -0.43 10.30
CA LEU A 24 -0.04 -1.25 9.12
C LEU A 24 1.21 -1.70 8.36
N TYR A 25 2.34 -1.01 8.53
CA TYR A 25 3.58 -1.23 7.81
C TYR A 25 3.99 -2.71 7.75
N GLU A 26 4.25 -3.32 8.90
CA GLU A 26 4.69 -4.71 9.02
C GLU A 26 3.73 -5.72 8.37
N ARG A 27 2.42 -5.46 8.52
CA ARG A 27 1.39 -6.33 7.94
C ARG A 27 1.34 -6.21 6.42
N LEU A 28 1.59 -5.03 5.87
CA LEU A 28 1.58 -4.79 4.43
C LEU A 28 2.82 -5.40 3.76
N LEU A 29 4.00 -5.32 4.38
CA LEU A 29 5.19 -6.01 3.88
C LEU A 29 4.96 -7.51 3.72
N ARG A 30 4.37 -8.16 4.74
CA ARG A 30 4.00 -9.59 4.68
C ARG A 30 2.94 -9.93 3.62
N ARG A 31 2.28 -8.93 3.03
CA ARG A 31 1.28 -9.10 1.96
C ARG A 31 1.83 -8.78 0.57
N GLY A 32 3.16 -8.69 0.46
CA GLY A 32 3.86 -8.46 -0.80
C GLY A 32 3.91 -7.00 -1.20
N PHE A 33 3.82 -6.07 -0.24
CA PHE A 33 4.19 -4.69 -0.50
C PHE A 33 5.69 -4.50 -0.26
N ASP A 34 6.33 -3.76 -1.15
CA ASP A 34 7.70 -3.29 -1.03
C ASP A 34 7.74 -1.88 -0.43
N ASN A 35 8.77 -1.58 0.35
CA ASN A 35 8.95 -0.28 0.97
C ASN A 35 9.74 0.67 0.05
N LEU A 36 9.15 1.82 -0.27
CA LEU A 36 9.79 2.90 -1.04
C LEU A 36 10.40 3.99 -0.14
N GLY A 37 10.19 3.93 1.18
CA GLY A 37 10.78 4.84 2.14
C GLY A 37 9.76 5.52 3.06
N GLU A 38 10.30 6.29 3.99
CA GLU A 38 9.54 7.05 4.98
C GLU A 38 9.27 8.48 4.52
N GLN A 39 8.15 9.02 4.95
CA GLN A 39 7.79 10.41 4.77
C GLN A 39 7.02 10.95 5.98
N TRP A 40 7.09 12.26 6.16
CA TRP A 40 6.29 12.98 7.13
C TRP A 40 5.19 13.74 6.41
N VAL A 41 3.93 13.53 6.81
CA VAL A 41 2.77 14.20 6.21
C VAL A 41 2.01 14.97 7.27
N GLU A 42 1.53 16.16 6.93
CA GLU A 42 0.65 16.93 7.81
C GLU A 42 -0.80 16.46 7.68
N ARG A 43 -1.47 16.17 8.80
CA ARG A 43 -2.92 15.93 8.86
C ARG A 43 -3.51 16.65 10.06
N SER A 44 -4.46 17.53 9.80
CA SER A 44 -5.14 18.31 10.84
C SER A 44 -4.18 19.09 11.76
N GLY A 45 -3.08 19.60 11.20
CA GLY A 45 -2.04 20.33 11.95
C GLY A 45 -1.02 19.45 12.67
N GLU A 46 -1.13 18.12 12.59
CA GLU A 46 -0.15 17.19 13.17
C GLU A 46 0.75 16.58 12.09
N MET A 47 2.05 16.48 12.39
CA MET A 47 3.00 15.76 11.53
C MET A 47 2.99 14.26 11.87
N LEU A 48 2.63 13.45 10.88
CA LEU A 48 2.53 12.01 11.02
C LEU A 48 3.56 11.30 10.13
N GLN A 49 4.30 10.36 10.72
CA GLN A 49 5.17 9.47 9.97
C GLN A 49 4.33 8.48 9.15
N ARG A 50 4.72 8.30 7.89
CA ARG A 50 4.12 7.37 6.92
C ARG A 50 5.19 6.65 6.13
N TYR A 51 4.84 5.47 5.65
CA TYR A 51 5.66 4.65 4.78
C TYR A 51 5.02 4.61 3.40
N ARG A 52 5.76 4.95 2.36
CA ARG A 52 5.33 4.75 0.98
C ARG A 52 5.59 3.31 0.62
N LEU A 53 4.53 2.59 0.32
CA LEU A 53 4.57 1.17 0.01
C LEU A 53 4.01 0.92 -1.38
N VAL A 54 4.59 -0.03 -2.10
CA VAL A 54 4.15 -0.37 -3.45
C VAL A 54 3.93 -1.86 -3.60
N LYS A 55 2.97 -2.26 -4.42
CA LYS A 55 2.75 -3.67 -4.75
C LYS A 55 2.39 -3.81 -6.22
N GLN A 56 3.04 -4.76 -6.90
CA GLN A 56 2.59 -5.21 -8.21
C GLN A 56 1.35 -6.06 -8.05
N LEU A 57 0.32 -5.74 -8.82
CA LEU A 57 -0.89 -6.56 -8.93
C LEU A 57 -0.68 -7.53 -10.09
N SER A 58 -0.53 -8.80 -9.76
CA SER A 58 -0.64 -9.90 -10.71
C SER A 58 -2.00 -10.57 -10.54
N ALA A 59 -2.58 -11.09 -11.62
CA ALA A 59 -3.72 -11.97 -11.51
C ALA A 59 -3.32 -13.16 -10.61
N VAL A 60 -3.91 -13.24 -9.41
CA VAL A 60 -3.77 -14.41 -8.56
C VAL A 60 -4.81 -15.41 -9.04
N GLU A 61 -4.36 -16.46 -9.73
CA GLU A 61 -5.18 -17.67 -9.89
C GLU A 61 -5.49 -18.17 -8.47
N THR A 62 -6.78 -18.20 -8.12
CA THR A 62 -7.24 -18.74 -6.84
C THR A 62 -7.69 -20.17 -7.04
#